data_AF-A0A7C2PK07-F1
#
_entry.id   AF-A0A7C2PK07-F1
#
_cell.length_a   1.000
_cell.length_b   1.000
_cell.length_c   1.000
_cell.angle_alpha   90.00
_cell.angle_beta   90.00
_cell.angle_gamma   90.00
#
_symmetry.space_group_name_H-M   'P 1'
#
loop_
_entity.id
_entity.type
_entity.pdbx_description
1 polymer ?
#
loop_
_entity_poly.entity_id
_entity_poly.type
_entity_poly.pdbx_seq_one_letter_code
_entity_poly.pdbx_strand_id
1 'polypeptide(L)'
;MSNEVVLDIETQNTFQEIGAYDHSKLKISVVGVYFYENDEYRCYEEHELPQLWTRLERSGRIIGYNTRHFDFPVMNNYYAGDFLTFPSLDILVEIEKALGFRLKLDDVAAASVGHRKTGHGLQAVEWWRNGEKEKVKQYCLDDVRVTKEVYEYGLKYGALAYEDRAGTRKGIPVDFSVPASAPVSINLTIPL
;
A
#
# COMPACT_ATOMS: atom_id res chain seq x y z
N MET A 1 5.52 5.53 -19.91
CA MET A 1 4.94 4.62 -18.91
C MET A 1 4.61 5.45 -17.67
N SER A 2 3.60 5.06 -16.89
CA SER A 2 3.26 5.78 -15.64
C SER A 2 4.44 5.67 -14.67
N ASN A 3 4.77 6.73 -13.95
CA ASN A 3 5.82 6.71 -12.92
C ASN A 3 5.24 6.33 -11.54
N GLU A 4 4.20 5.51 -11.55
CA GLU A 4 3.51 5.08 -10.34
C GLU A 4 4.13 3.81 -9.78
N VAL A 5 3.94 3.61 -8.48
CA VAL A 5 4.39 2.39 -7.80
C VAL A 5 3.25 1.86 -6.94
N VAL A 6 3.12 0.54 -6.86
CA VAL A 6 2.21 -0.11 -5.91
C VAL A 6 3.06 -0.77 -4.85
N LEU A 7 2.74 -0.60 -3.57
CA LEU A 7 3.49 -1.25 -2.49
C LEU A 7 2.59 -1.81 -1.39
N ASP A 8 3.16 -2.76 -0.67
CA ASP A 8 2.64 -3.35 0.56
C ASP A 8 3.83 -3.75 1.45
N ILE A 9 3.63 -3.83 2.76
CA ILE A 9 4.68 -4.25 3.71
C ILE A 9 4.25 -5.46 4.53
N GLU A 10 5.24 -6.24 4.93
CA GLU A 10 5.08 -7.23 6.00
C GLU A 10 5.92 -6.85 7.21
N THR A 11 5.49 -7.26 8.39
CA THR A 11 6.19 -6.98 9.66
C THR A 11 6.76 -8.23 10.31
N GLN A 12 7.78 -8.05 11.16
CA GLN A 12 8.43 -9.13 11.91
C GLN A 12 7.68 -9.49 13.20
N ASN A 13 6.78 -8.61 13.62
CA ASN A 13 6.03 -8.68 14.87
C ASN A 13 4.65 -8.03 14.70
N THR A 14 3.75 -8.29 15.64
CA THR A 14 2.38 -7.75 15.64
C THR A 14 2.14 -6.81 16.81
N PHE A 15 1.11 -5.95 16.71
CA PHE A 15 0.65 -5.14 17.85
C PHE A 15 0.26 -5.97 19.07
N GLN A 16 -0.30 -7.17 18.84
CA GLN A 16 -0.67 -8.08 19.92
C GLN A 16 0.54 -8.50 20.76
N GLU A 17 1.67 -8.76 20.11
CA GLU A 17 2.92 -9.16 20.77
C GLU A 17 3.60 -7.99 21.48
N ILE A 18 3.50 -6.79 20.89
CA ILE A 18 3.97 -5.56 21.51
C ILE A 18 3.11 -5.18 22.73
N GLY A 19 1.84 -5.59 22.74
CA GLY A 19 0.86 -5.20 23.76
C GLY A 19 0.39 -3.75 23.65
N ALA A 20 0.62 -3.10 22.51
CA ALA A 20 0.21 -1.72 22.26
C ALA A 20 -0.04 -1.48 20.76
N TYR A 21 -0.98 -0.59 20.45
CA TYR A 21 -1.20 -0.08 19.09
C TYR A 21 -0.22 1.07 18.81
N ASP A 22 1.04 0.71 18.54
CA ASP A 22 2.15 1.63 18.38
C ASP A 22 3.03 1.23 17.20
N HIS A 23 2.88 1.95 16.08
CA HIS A 23 3.60 1.68 14.83
C HIS A 23 5.12 1.80 14.99
N SER A 24 5.62 2.61 15.95
CA SER A 24 7.06 2.79 16.17
C SER A 24 7.78 1.53 16.67
N LYS A 25 7.01 0.55 17.16
CA LYS A 25 7.53 -0.72 17.68
C LYS A 25 7.45 -1.86 16.67
N LEU A 26 6.83 -1.63 15.51
CA LEU A 26 6.81 -2.60 14.42
C LEU A 26 8.10 -2.53 13.62
N LYS A 27 8.59 -3.71 13.23
CA LYS A 27 9.75 -3.86 12.34
C LYS A 27 9.31 -4.42 11.01
N ILE A 28 9.86 -3.92 9.93
CA ILE A 28 9.58 -4.42 8.57
C ILE A 28 10.34 -5.72 8.35
N SER A 29 9.65 -6.78 7.91
CA SER A 29 10.32 -7.97 7.38
C SER A 29 10.71 -7.74 5.93
N VAL A 30 9.74 -7.38 5.09
CA VAL A 30 9.93 -7.07 3.68
C VAL A 30 8.97 -5.96 3.19
N VAL A 31 9.35 -5.30 2.10
CA VAL A 31 8.48 -4.40 1.32
C VAL A 31 8.38 -4.94 -0.10
N GLY A 32 7.17 -5.30 -0.51
CA GLY A 32 6.84 -5.68 -1.87
C GLY A 32 6.48 -4.45 -2.68
N VAL A 33 6.98 -4.37 -3.92
CA VAL A 33 6.73 -3.23 -4.79
C VAL A 33 6.53 -3.68 -6.23
N TYR A 34 5.61 -3.03 -6.92
CA TYR A 34 5.48 -3.05 -8.37
C TYR A 34 5.78 -1.67 -8.94
N PHE A 35 6.69 -1.59 -9.92
CA PHE A 35 7.07 -0.36 -10.60
C PHE A 35 6.46 -0.32 -12.01
N TYR A 36 5.58 0.67 -12.28
CA TYR A 36 5.00 0.85 -13.61
C TYR A 36 6.00 1.32 -14.67
N GLU A 37 7.13 1.91 -14.26
CA GLU A 37 8.16 2.42 -15.18
C GLU A 37 8.73 1.31 -16.08
N ASN A 38 8.89 0.10 -15.53
CA ASN A 38 9.59 -1.03 -16.16
C ASN A 38 8.89 -2.39 -15.97
N ASP A 39 7.64 -2.40 -15.52
CA ASP A 39 6.84 -3.63 -15.29
C ASP A 39 7.55 -4.63 -14.35
N GLU A 40 8.14 -4.12 -13.27
CA GLU A 40 8.98 -4.89 -12.35
C GLU A 40 8.26 -5.12 -11.01
N TYR A 41 8.11 -6.39 -10.63
CA TYR A 41 7.87 -6.77 -9.24
C TYR A 41 9.20 -6.98 -8.53
N ARG A 42 9.37 -6.36 -7.37
CA ARG A 42 10.55 -6.55 -6.52
C ARG A 42 10.20 -6.48 -5.06
N CYS A 43 10.85 -7.33 -4.27
CA CYS A 43 10.73 -7.35 -2.83
C CYS A 43 12.07 -6.94 -2.20
N TYR A 44 12.02 -6.14 -1.14
CA TYR A 44 13.18 -5.60 -0.44
C TYR A 44 13.13 -6.03 1.03
N GLU A 45 14.18 -6.65 1.55
CA GLU A 45 14.34 -6.86 2.99
C GLU A 45 14.75 -5.57 3.72
N GLU A 46 14.64 -5.56 5.05
CA GLU A 46 14.99 -4.43 5.92
C GLU A 46 16.35 -3.77 5.57
N HIS A 47 17.38 -4.57 5.28
CA HIS A 47 18.72 -4.08 4.95
C HIS A 47 18.83 -3.48 3.53
N GLU A 48 17.85 -3.71 2.66
CA GLU A 48 17.79 -3.23 1.28
C GLU A 48 16.95 -1.97 1.13
N LEU A 49 16.23 -1.56 2.18
CA LEU A 49 15.35 -0.38 2.18
C LEU A 49 16.01 0.92 1.67
N PRO A 50 17.30 1.23 1.95
CA PRO A 50 17.95 2.40 1.36
C PRO A 50 17.92 2.43 -0.18
N GLN A 51 17.97 1.26 -0.83
CA GLN A 51 17.86 1.15 -2.29
C GLN A 51 16.44 1.44 -2.76
N LEU A 52 15.44 1.00 -2.01
CA LEU A 52 14.03 1.26 -2.29
C LEU A 52 13.72 2.76 -2.16
N TRP A 53 14.20 3.43 -1.11
CA TRP A 53 13.98 4.86 -0.87
C TRP A 53 14.37 5.71 -2.08
N THR A 54 15.55 5.45 -2.65
CA THR A 54 16.06 6.15 -3.84
C THR A 54 15.11 6.02 -5.04
N ARG A 55 14.39 4.90 -5.16
CA ARG A 55 13.39 4.69 -6.23
C ARG A 55 12.07 5.38 -5.90
N LEU A 56 11.58 5.26 -4.67
CA LEU A 56 10.31 5.86 -4.24
C LEU A 56 10.35 7.40 -4.30
N GLU A 57 11.46 8.02 -3.93
CA GLU A 57 11.67 9.47 -4.03
C GLU A 57 11.54 10.02 -5.46
N ARG A 58 11.77 9.17 -6.47
CA ARG A 58 11.65 9.52 -7.88
C ARG A 58 10.29 9.13 -8.46
N SER A 59 9.47 8.37 -7.72
CA SER A 59 8.15 7.96 -8.17
C SER A 59 7.19 9.13 -8.19
N GLY A 60 6.25 9.13 -9.13
CA GLY A 60 5.22 10.14 -9.25
C GLY A 60 4.14 10.02 -8.19
N ARG A 61 3.76 8.78 -7.82
CA ARG A 61 2.78 8.49 -6.78
C ARG A 61 2.91 7.05 -6.27
N ILE A 62 2.75 6.86 -4.96
CA ILE A 62 2.67 5.57 -4.29
C ILE A 62 1.20 5.15 -4.16
N ILE A 63 0.87 3.94 -4.59
CA ILE A 63 -0.46 3.34 -4.47
C ILE A 63 -0.37 2.19 -3.47
N GLY A 64 -1.37 2.07 -2.62
CA GLY A 64 -1.46 0.94 -1.71
C GLY A 64 -2.83 0.80 -1.07
N TYR A 65 -2.95 -0.11 -0.10
CA TYR A 65 -4.20 -0.40 0.59
C TYR A 65 -4.00 -0.30 2.10
N ASN A 66 -4.59 0.73 2.73
CA ASN A 66 -4.34 1.10 4.13
C ASN A 66 -2.92 1.66 4.41
N THR A 67 -2.17 1.96 3.37
CA THR A 67 -0.77 2.39 3.44
C THR A 67 -0.57 3.67 4.21
N ARG A 68 -1.48 4.65 4.13
CA ARG A 68 -1.34 5.89 4.89
C ARG A 68 -1.49 5.70 6.40
N HIS A 69 -2.29 4.72 6.81
CA HIS A 69 -2.62 4.50 8.22
C HIS A 69 -1.74 3.43 8.87
N PHE A 70 -1.09 2.55 8.10
CA PHE A 70 -0.30 1.46 8.63
C PHE A 70 1.14 1.49 8.08
N ASP A 71 1.30 1.29 6.78
CA ASP A 71 2.60 1.07 6.16
C ASP A 71 3.52 2.30 6.30
N PHE A 72 3.07 3.48 5.91
CA PHE A 72 3.86 4.72 5.98
C PHE A 72 4.33 5.03 7.41
N PRO A 73 3.47 4.97 8.45
CA PRO A 73 3.93 5.05 9.84
C PRO A 73 5.05 4.06 10.20
N VAL A 74 4.98 2.81 9.74
CA VAL A 74 6.01 1.79 10.01
C VAL A 74 7.27 2.05 9.20
N MET A 75 7.16 2.43 7.93
CA MET A 75 8.28 2.78 7.05
C MET A 75 9.03 4.02 7.55
N ASN A 76 8.34 4.98 8.19
CA ASN A 76 8.95 6.14 8.84
C ASN A 76 9.85 5.76 10.03
N ASN A 77 9.79 4.54 10.55
CA ASN A 77 10.80 4.05 11.53
C ASN A 77 12.19 3.88 10.90
N TYR A 78 12.25 3.80 9.56
CA TYR A 78 13.45 3.47 8.78
C TYR A 78 13.89 4.58 7.83
N TYR A 79 13.03 5.56 7.59
CA TYR A 79 13.24 6.64 6.62
C TYR A 79 13.43 7.97 7.34
N ALA A 80 14.41 8.76 6.88
CA ALA A 80 14.77 10.02 7.54
C ALA A 80 13.77 11.16 7.27
N GLY A 81 12.99 11.06 6.19
CA GLY A 81 11.91 11.99 5.87
C GLY A 81 10.56 11.49 6.39
N ASP A 82 9.48 11.93 5.74
CA ASP A 82 8.12 11.52 6.10
C ASP A 82 7.36 11.00 4.87
N PHE A 83 7.05 9.70 4.84
CA PHE A 83 6.26 9.06 3.80
C PHE A 83 4.84 9.64 3.65
N LEU A 84 4.27 10.23 4.70
CA LEU A 84 2.93 10.83 4.61
C LEU A 84 2.88 12.06 3.68
N THR A 85 4.04 12.65 3.38
CA THR A 85 4.21 13.78 2.46
C THR A 85 4.32 13.37 0.99
N PHE A 86 4.55 12.09 0.71
CA PHE A 86 4.67 11.60 -0.66
C PHE A 86 3.30 11.68 -1.35
N PRO A 87 3.27 11.98 -2.67
CA PRO A 87 2.05 11.77 -3.45
C PRO A 87 1.61 10.32 -3.30
N SER A 88 0.41 10.10 -2.78
CA SER A 88 -0.09 8.76 -2.48
C SER A 88 -1.56 8.59 -2.81
N LEU A 89 -1.95 7.42 -3.26
CA LEU A 89 -3.34 6.96 -3.35
C LEU A 89 -3.52 5.75 -2.42
N ASP A 90 -4.31 5.93 -1.37
CA ASP A 90 -4.71 4.83 -0.49
C ASP A 90 -6.12 4.39 -0.85
N ILE A 91 -6.24 3.19 -1.43
CA ILE A 91 -7.52 2.65 -1.93
C ILE A 91 -8.54 2.53 -0.80
N LEU A 92 -8.11 2.20 0.42
CA LEU A 92 -9.02 2.06 1.55
C LEU A 92 -9.59 3.41 2.00
N VAL A 93 -8.81 4.48 1.87
CA VAL A 93 -9.27 5.84 2.16
C VAL A 93 -10.36 6.27 1.17
N GLU A 94 -10.20 6.00 -0.12
CA GLU A 94 -11.23 6.32 -1.12
C GLU A 94 -12.50 5.47 -0.92
N ILE A 95 -12.36 4.20 -0.52
CA ILE A 95 -13.50 3.36 -0.16
C ILE A 95 -14.23 3.93 1.07
N GLU A 96 -13.50 4.28 2.13
CA GLU A 96 -14.09 4.81 3.36
C GLU A 96 -14.79 6.15 3.10
N LYS A 97 -14.24 7.00 2.24
CA LYS A 97 -14.86 8.24 1.79
C LYS A 97 -16.17 8.01 1.04
N ALA A 98 -16.26 6.95 0.24
CA ALA A 98 -17.46 6.61 -0.53
C ALA A 98 -18.56 5.94 0.31
N LEU A 99 -18.18 5.09 1.27
CA LEU A 99 -19.12 4.22 2.01
C LEU A 99 -19.37 4.65 3.46
N GLY A 100 -18.47 5.44 4.06
CA GLY A 100 -18.45 5.75 5.49
C GLY A 100 -17.96 4.60 6.38
N PHE A 101 -17.45 3.52 5.79
CA PHE A 101 -16.84 2.40 6.52
C PHE A 101 -15.76 1.72 5.68
N ARG A 102 -14.91 0.94 6.37
CA ARG A 102 -13.74 0.29 5.80
C ARG A 102 -14.04 -1.14 5.36
N LEU A 103 -13.39 -1.58 4.29
CA LEU A 103 -13.46 -2.94 3.76
C LEU A 103 -12.09 -3.61 3.72
N LYS A 104 -12.05 -4.94 3.77
CA LYS A 104 -10.81 -5.69 3.55
C LYS A 104 -10.49 -5.74 2.07
N LEU A 105 -9.20 -5.66 1.72
CA LEU A 105 -8.74 -5.80 0.34
C LEU A 105 -9.26 -7.09 -0.29
N ASP A 106 -9.26 -8.20 0.46
CA ASP A 106 -9.73 -9.49 -0.03
C ASP A 106 -11.20 -9.47 -0.50
N ASP A 107 -12.08 -8.79 0.23
CA ASP A 107 -13.50 -8.70 -0.11
C ASP A 107 -13.73 -7.78 -1.33
N VAL A 108 -12.96 -6.70 -1.42
CA VAL A 108 -12.98 -5.78 -2.56
C VAL A 108 -12.43 -6.46 -3.81
N ALA A 109 -11.33 -7.21 -3.68
CA ALA A 109 -10.72 -7.97 -4.77
C ALA A 109 -11.67 -9.05 -5.29
N ALA A 110 -12.28 -9.84 -4.40
CA ALA A 110 -13.24 -10.87 -4.77
C ALA A 110 -14.40 -10.29 -5.60
N ALA A 111 -14.96 -9.16 -5.16
CA ALA A 111 -16.09 -8.55 -5.83
C ALA A 111 -15.70 -7.76 -7.09
N SER A 112 -14.50 -7.19 -7.17
CA SER A 112 -14.06 -6.34 -8.28
C SER A 112 -13.37 -7.15 -9.38
N VAL A 113 -12.31 -7.88 -9.02
CA VAL A 113 -11.43 -8.61 -9.97
C VAL A 113 -11.68 -10.12 -10.00
N GLY A 114 -12.59 -10.63 -9.18
CA GLY A 114 -13.11 -12.00 -9.27
C GLY A 114 -12.26 -13.07 -8.57
N HIS A 115 -11.25 -12.68 -7.79
CA HIS A 115 -10.43 -13.60 -7.01
C HIS A 115 -9.97 -12.96 -5.70
N ARG A 116 -9.54 -13.82 -4.77
CA ARG A 116 -9.10 -13.49 -3.42
C ARG A 116 -7.59 -13.61 -3.29
N LYS A 117 -7.04 -13.05 -2.20
CA LYS A 117 -5.69 -13.33 -1.75
C LYS A 117 -5.53 -14.82 -1.47
N THR A 118 -4.33 -15.34 -1.72
CA THR A 118 -3.99 -16.76 -1.52
C THR A 118 -3.58 -17.09 -0.08
N GLY A 119 -3.34 -16.09 0.77
CA GLY A 119 -2.85 -16.27 2.15
C GLY A 119 -3.45 -15.30 3.19
N HIS A 120 -3.09 -15.52 4.45
CA HIS A 120 -3.55 -14.74 5.60
C HIS A 120 -2.37 -14.07 6.34
N GLY A 121 -2.44 -12.77 6.62
CA GLY A 121 -1.31 -11.98 7.13
C GLY A 121 -0.73 -12.42 8.49
N LEU A 122 -1.49 -13.14 9.33
CA LEU A 122 -0.93 -13.69 10.58
C LEU A 122 0.16 -14.76 10.31
N GLN A 123 0.14 -15.39 9.13
CA GLN A 123 1.10 -16.43 8.77
C GLN A 123 2.47 -15.85 8.38
N ALA A 124 2.53 -14.61 7.89
CA ALA A 124 3.76 -13.97 7.46
C ALA A 124 4.77 -13.77 8.61
N VAL A 125 4.27 -13.37 9.78
CA VAL A 125 5.08 -13.22 11.00
C VAL A 125 5.65 -14.56 11.47
N GLU A 126 4.87 -15.64 11.38
CA GLU A 126 5.32 -17.00 11.73
C GLU A 126 6.40 -17.50 10.75
N TRP A 127 6.18 -17.34 9.45
CA TRP A 127 7.18 -17.68 8.43
C TRP A 127 8.48 -16.91 8.62
N TRP A 128 8.39 -15.61 8.94
CA TRP A 128 9.57 -14.80 9.21
C TRP A 128 10.39 -15.36 10.38
N ARG A 129 9.73 -15.74 11.47
CA ARG A 129 10.38 -16.36 12.64
C ARG A 129 11.04 -17.69 12.34
N ASN A 130 10.42 -18.47 11.47
CA ASN A 130 10.96 -19.76 11.04
C ASN A 130 12.09 -19.62 10.00
N GLY A 131 12.44 -18.39 9.59
CA GLY A 131 13.43 -18.13 8.56
C GLY A 131 12.93 -18.42 7.14
N GLU A 132 11.62 -18.62 6.95
CA GLU A 132 10.98 -18.92 5.68
C GLU A 132 10.77 -17.64 4.83
N LYS A 133 11.85 -16.87 4.65
CA LYS A 133 11.82 -15.54 4.03
C LYS A 133 11.17 -15.52 2.65
N GLU A 134 11.40 -16.55 1.84
CA GLU A 134 10.85 -16.62 0.49
C GLU A 134 9.32 -16.68 0.48
N LYS A 135 8.71 -17.33 1.48
CA LYS A 135 7.24 -17.34 1.62
C LYS A 135 6.71 -15.95 1.95
N VAL A 136 7.39 -15.22 2.83
CA VAL A 136 7.04 -13.84 3.18
C VAL A 136 7.16 -12.93 1.96
N LYS A 137 8.24 -13.04 1.19
CA LYS A 137 8.44 -12.28 -0.06
C LYS A 137 7.35 -12.57 -1.08
N GLN A 138 7.04 -13.83 -1.33
CA GLN A 138 5.99 -14.22 -2.27
C GLN A 138 4.62 -13.71 -1.82
N TYR A 139 4.30 -13.84 -0.53
CA TYR A 139 3.04 -13.36 0.03
C TYR A 139 2.87 -11.85 -0.13
N CYS A 140 3.90 -11.08 0.21
CA CYS A 140 3.89 -9.62 0.05
C CYS A 140 3.74 -9.22 -1.43
N LEU A 141 4.42 -9.90 -2.36
CA LEU A 141 4.28 -9.65 -3.80
C LEU A 141 2.89 -10.05 -4.35
N ASP A 142 2.26 -11.07 -3.79
CA ASP A 142 0.88 -11.44 -4.12
C ASP A 142 -0.10 -10.35 -3.67
N ASP A 143 0.11 -9.77 -2.49
CA ASP A 143 -0.69 -8.66 -1.98
C ASP A 143 -0.52 -7.37 -2.80
N VAL A 144 0.70 -7.08 -3.26
CA VAL A 144 0.98 -6.01 -4.23
C VAL A 144 0.26 -6.27 -5.55
N ARG A 145 0.25 -7.51 -6.04
CA ARG A 145 -0.44 -7.87 -7.29
C ARG A 145 -1.94 -7.65 -7.20
N VAL A 146 -2.57 -8.13 -6.13
CA VAL A 146 -4.01 -7.92 -5.90
C VAL A 146 -4.31 -6.42 -5.76
N THR A 147 -3.48 -5.67 -5.03
CA THR A 147 -3.63 -4.22 -4.89
C THR A 147 -3.53 -3.50 -6.25
N LYS A 148 -2.57 -3.89 -7.10
CA LYS A 148 -2.40 -3.38 -8.46
C LYS A 148 -3.65 -3.64 -9.31
N GLU A 149 -4.17 -4.86 -9.28
CA GLU A 149 -5.34 -5.24 -10.09
C GLU A 149 -6.61 -4.52 -9.64
N VAL A 150 -6.80 -4.33 -8.32
CA VAL A 150 -7.89 -3.52 -7.76
C VAL A 150 -7.74 -2.05 -8.18
N TYR A 151 -6.52 -1.51 -8.11
CA TYR A 151 -6.24 -0.15 -8.59
C TYR A 151 -6.58 0.01 -10.08
N GLU A 152 -6.10 -0.89 -10.93
CA GLU A 152 -6.35 -0.85 -12.38
C GLU A 152 -7.83 -1.03 -12.71
N TYR A 153 -8.55 -1.87 -11.96
CA TYR A 153 -10.00 -1.99 -12.09
C TYR A 153 -10.70 -0.67 -11.77
N GLY A 154 -10.39 -0.06 -10.62
CA GLY A 154 -10.98 1.21 -10.22
C GLY A 154 -10.64 2.34 -11.20
N LEU A 155 -9.41 2.38 -11.73
CA LEU A 155 -8.99 3.35 -12.73
C LEU A 155 -9.76 3.17 -14.05
N LYS A 156 -9.97 1.93 -14.49
CA LYS A 156 -10.68 1.61 -15.74
C LYS A 156 -12.17 1.91 -15.67
N TYR A 157 -12.82 1.61 -14.55
CA TYR A 157 -14.28 1.65 -14.43
C TYR A 157 -14.80 2.84 -13.61
N GLY A 158 -13.94 3.60 -12.93
CA GLY A 158 -14.35 4.64 -11.99
C GLY A 158 -15.12 4.11 -10.77
N ALA A 159 -15.04 2.80 -10.54
CA ALA A 159 -15.77 2.13 -9.47
C ALA A 159 -15.06 0.82 -9.07
N LEU A 160 -15.20 0.46 -7.80
CA LEU A 160 -14.90 -0.86 -7.25
C LEU A 160 -16.23 -1.57 -6.89
N ALA A 161 -16.13 -2.77 -6.31
CA ALA A 161 -17.28 -3.48 -5.79
C ALA A 161 -16.98 -4.17 -4.46
N TYR A 162 -18.05 -4.49 -3.73
CA TYR A 162 -18.04 -5.33 -2.53
C TYR A 162 -19.35 -6.12 -2.43
N GLU A 163 -19.38 -7.15 -1.59
CA GLU A 163 -20.61 -7.85 -1.22
C GLU A 163 -21.13 -7.32 0.13
N ASP A 164 -22.41 -6.96 0.18
CA ASP A 164 -23.05 -6.58 1.43
C ASP A 164 -23.34 -7.80 2.33
N ARG A 165 -23.90 -7.55 3.52
CA ARG A 165 -24.24 -8.62 4.47
C ARG A 165 -25.26 -9.63 3.95
N ALA A 166 -26.00 -9.29 2.90
CA ALA A 166 -26.96 -10.18 2.25
C ALA A 166 -26.34 -10.93 1.05
N GLY A 167 -25.04 -10.79 0.81
CA GLY A 167 -24.34 -11.38 -0.33
C GLY A 167 -24.65 -10.67 -1.66
N THR A 168 -25.22 -9.47 -1.61
CA THR A 168 -25.50 -8.71 -2.84
C THR A 168 -24.28 -7.89 -3.22
N ARG A 169 -23.80 -8.05 -4.47
CA ARG A 169 -22.74 -7.21 -5.03
C ARG A 169 -23.21 -5.76 -5.19
N LYS A 170 -22.46 -4.83 -4.61
CA LYS A 170 -22.70 -3.38 -4.68
C LYS A 170 -21.48 -2.68 -5.27
N GLY A 171 -21.71 -1.61 -6.03
CA GLY A 171 -20.65 -0.75 -6.56
C GLY A 171 -20.20 0.29 -5.55
N ILE A 172 -18.91 0.65 -5.61
CA ILE A 172 -18.28 1.70 -4.81
C ILE A 172 -17.73 2.72 -5.81
N PRO A 173 -18.33 3.92 -5.95
CA PRO A 173 -17.72 4.95 -6.78
C PRO A 173 -16.37 5.36 -6.17
N VAL A 174 -15.32 5.43 -6.99
CA VAL A 174 -13.97 5.83 -6.55
C VAL A 174 -13.37 6.84 -7.52
N ASP A 175 -12.53 7.73 -7.01
CA ASP A 175 -11.75 8.66 -7.82
C ASP A 175 -10.26 8.42 -7.58
N PHE A 176 -9.59 7.85 -8.58
CA PHE A 176 -8.16 7.56 -8.54
C PHE A 176 -7.32 8.56 -9.34
N SER A 177 -7.92 9.66 -9.79
CA SER A 177 -7.20 10.72 -10.49
C SER A 177 -6.09 11.31 -9.60
N VAL A 178 -5.01 11.78 -10.24
CA VAL A 178 -3.96 12.51 -9.55
C VAL A 178 -4.47 13.94 -9.34
N PRO A 179 -4.54 14.48 -8.11
CA PRO A 179 -4.89 15.87 -7.90
C PRO A 179 -3.92 16.76 -8.69
N ALA A 180 -4.45 17.69 -9.49
CA ALA A 180 -3.60 18.70 -10.13
C ALA A 180 -2.84 19.44 -9.03
N SER A 181 -1.52 19.46 -9.09
CA SER A 181 -0.71 20.15 -8.10
C SER A 181 -1.10 21.63 -8.06
N ALA A 182 -1.38 22.14 -6.86
CA ALA A 182 -1.44 23.58 -6.67
C ALA A 182 -0.06 24.15 -7.04
N PRO A 183 0.02 25.23 -7.84
CA PRO A 183 1.30 25.84 -8.15
C PRO A 183 1.99 26.24 -6.85
N VAL A 184 3.19 25.69 -6.63
CA VAL A 184 4.06 26.09 -5.52
C VAL A 184 4.46 27.54 -5.79
N SER A 185 3.84 28.48 -5.08
CA SER A 185 4.27 29.87 -5.08
C SER A 185 5.64 29.96 -4.40
N ILE A 186 6.69 30.02 -5.21
CA ILE A 186 8.05 30.26 -4.75
C ILE A 186 8.11 31.73 -4.29
N ASN A 187 7.97 31.97 -2.98
CA ASN A 187 8.29 33.27 -2.40
C ASN A 187 9.81 33.41 -2.32
N LEU A 188 10.40 34.09 -3.29
CA LEU A 188 11.79 34.56 -3.24
C LEU A 188 11.84 35.82 -2.36
N THR A 189 12.00 35.64 -1.05
CA THR A 189 12.41 36.76 -0.19
C THR A 189 13.90 36.98 -0.41
N ILE A 190 14.25 38.03 -1.17
CA ILE A 190 15.64 38.49 -1.29
C ILE A 190 16.04 39.15 0.05
N PRO A 191 17.14 38.75 0.69
CA PRO A 191 17.66 39.47 1.85
C PRO A 191 18.27 40.81 1.40
N LEU A 192 17.94 41.88 2.13
CA LEU A 192 18.55 43.21 2.03
C LEU A 192 20.00 43.21 2.53
#